data_AF-A0A8J3Y5H1-F1
#
_entry.id   AF-A0A8J3Y5H1-F1
#
_cell.length_a   1.000
_cell.length_b   1.000
_cell.length_c   1.000
_cell.angle_alpha   90.00
_cell.angle_beta   90.00
_cell.angle_gamma   90.00
#
_symmetry.space_group_name_H-M   'P 1'
#
loop_
_entity.id
_entity.type
_entity.pdbx_description
1 polymer ?
#
loop_
_entity_poly.entity_id
_entity_poly.type
_entity_poly.pdbx_seq_one_letter_code
_entity_poly.pdbx_strand_id
1 'polypeptide(L)'
;MDAQTQRQHLYVNLILQNAWLHHTLGLSTKAELQNSLRHLFTSPAVREYWAATAPSRANTYVAGSEEATLAAAADEIFREYEAVLLSADDRSHPTAGGGRPARRHREAGHGQDLTAA
;
A
#
# COMPACT_ATOMS: atom_id res chain seq x y z
N MET A 1 16.36 14.64 1.44
CA MET A 1 15.39 14.51 0.34
C MET A 1 16.07 15.06 -0.91
N ASP A 2 16.12 14.32 -2.00
CA ASP A 2 16.74 14.82 -3.23
C ASP A 2 15.84 15.81 -3.97
N ALA A 3 16.39 16.50 -4.97
CA ALA A 3 15.68 17.53 -5.72
C ALA A 3 14.49 16.99 -6.52
N GLN A 4 14.51 15.72 -6.93
CA GLN A 4 13.41 15.12 -7.68
C GLN A 4 12.23 14.80 -6.75
N THR A 5 12.48 14.17 -5.60
CA THR A 5 11.47 13.93 -4.57
C THR A 5 10.89 15.25 -4.07
N GLN A 6 11.70 16.30 -3.94
CA GLN A 6 11.20 17.63 -3.58
C GLN A 6 10.22 18.19 -4.61
N ARG A 7 10.54 18.10 -5.89
CA ARG A 7 9.61 18.54 -6.96
C ARG A 7 8.32 17.72 -6.96
N GLN A 8 8.42 16.41 -6.75
CA GLN A 8 7.25 15.55 -6.64
C GLN A 8 6.38 15.91 -5.44
N HIS A 9 6.97 16.12 -4.27
CA HIS A 9 6.25 16.55 -3.07
C HIS A 9 5.54 17.89 -3.26
N LEU A 10 6.20 18.85 -3.90
CA LEU A 10 5.57 20.13 -4.24
C LEU A 10 4.39 19.95 -5.20
N TYR A 11 4.55 19.11 -6.22
CA TYR A 11 3.47 18.81 -7.16
C TYR A 11 2.29 18.11 -6.47
N VAL A 12 2.56 17.13 -5.62
CA VAL A 12 1.53 16.43 -4.82
C VAL A 12 0.79 17.42 -3.90
N ASN A 13 1.53 18.32 -3.25
CA ASN A 13 0.92 19.36 -2.43
C ASN A 13 -0.04 20.24 -3.26
N LEU A 14 0.36 20.66 -4.46
CA LEU A 14 -0.47 21.50 -5.33
C LEU A 14 -1.77 20.81 -5.75
N ILE A 15 -1.72 19.53 -6.14
CA ILE A 15 -2.93 18.80 -6.56
C ILE A 15 -3.88 18.54 -5.38
N LEU A 16 -3.36 18.28 -4.18
CA LEU A 16 -4.19 18.10 -2.97
C LEU A 16 -4.85 19.42 -2.55
N GLN A 17 -4.08 20.51 -2.54
CA GLN A 17 -4.61 21.85 -2.24
C GLN A 17 -5.67 22.28 -3.26
N ASN A 18 -5.48 21.97 -4.55
CA ASN A 18 -6.48 22.26 -5.57
C ASN A 18 -7.80 21.54 -5.31
N ALA A 19 -7.76 20.25 -4.94
CA ALA A 19 -8.95 19.49 -4.60
C ALA A 19 -9.69 20.08 -3.39
N TRP A 20 -8.95 20.48 -2.34
CA TRP A 20 -9.54 21.16 -1.18
C TRP A 20 -10.12 22.52 -1.55
N LEU A 21 -9.41 23.32 -2.35
CA LEU A 21 -9.88 24.63 -2.79
C LEU A 21 -11.18 24.52 -3.59
N HIS A 22 -11.30 23.54 -4.50
CA HIS A 22 -12.56 23.29 -5.20
C HIS A 22 -13.72 23.00 -4.23
N HIS A 23 -13.46 22.27 -3.14
CA HIS A 23 -14.48 21.99 -2.14
C HIS A 23 -14.85 23.25 -1.33
N THR A 24 -13.86 23.96 -0.81
CA THR A 24 -14.06 25.15 0.01
C THR A 24 -14.72 26.30 -0.77
N LEU A 25 -14.49 26.38 -2.08
CA LEU A 25 -15.19 27.33 -2.97
C LEU A 25 -16.62 26.88 -3.35
N GLY A 26 -17.09 25.72 -2.87
CA GLY A 26 -18.40 25.18 -3.20
C GLY A 26 -18.52 24.66 -4.64
N LEU A 27 -17.39 24.50 -5.36
CA LEU A 27 -17.34 23.97 -6.72
C LEU A 27 -17.42 22.43 -6.75
N SER A 28 -17.23 21.79 -5.59
CA SER A 28 -17.40 20.35 -5.44
C SER A 28 -18.02 20.00 -4.09
N THR A 29 -18.87 18.98 -4.11
CA THR A 29 -19.46 18.39 -2.92
C THR A 29 -18.43 17.62 -2.10
N LYS A 30 -18.74 17.35 -0.83
CA LYS A 30 -17.89 16.51 0.03
C LYS A 30 -17.64 15.12 -0.56
N ALA A 31 -18.64 14.53 -1.21
CA ALA A 31 -18.53 13.22 -1.84
C ALA A 31 -17.56 13.25 -3.05
N GLU A 32 -17.62 14.30 -3.87
CA GLU A 32 -16.69 14.48 -5.00
C GLU A 32 -15.26 14.72 -4.53
N LEU A 33 -15.07 15.46 -3.43
CA LEU A 33 -13.77 15.59 -2.79
C LEU A 33 -13.24 14.24 -2.33
N GLN A 34 -14.04 13.46 -1.60
CA GLN A 34 -13.63 12.13 -1.13
C GLN A 34 -13.26 11.20 -2.29
N ASN A 35 -14.04 11.21 -3.38
CA ASN A 35 -13.72 10.43 -4.58
C ASN A 35 -12.41 10.90 -5.24
N SER A 36 -12.18 12.21 -5.31
CA SER A 36 -10.95 12.79 -5.82
C SER A 36 -9.75 12.36 -4.99
N LEU A 37 -9.85 12.44 -3.65
CA LEU A 37 -8.81 11.96 -2.75
C LEU A 37 -8.56 10.45 -2.94
N ARG A 38 -9.60 9.62 -2.97
CA ARG A 38 -9.45 8.16 -3.21
C ARG A 38 -8.71 7.86 -4.51
N HIS A 39 -9.00 8.62 -5.57
CA HIS A 39 -8.28 8.52 -6.83
C HIS A 39 -6.81 8.95 -6.69
N LEU A 40 -6.53 10.11 -6.08
CA LEU A 40 -5.16 10.59 -5.87
C LEU A 40 -4.30 9.62 -5.05
N PHE A 41 -4.87 9.03 -3.99
CA PHE A 41 -4.19 8.10 -3.10
C PHE A 41 -3.88 6.72 -3.74
N THR A 42 -4.38 6.43 -4.95
CA THR A 42 -3.88 5.30 -5.76
C THR A 42 -2.39 5.44 -6.10
N SER A 43 -1.90 6.67 -6.22
CA SER A 43 -0.51 6.96 -6.56
C SER A 43 0.43 6.72 -5.36
N PRO A 44 1.49 5.91 -5.51
CA PRO A 44 2.50 5.73 -4.46
C PRO A 44 3.16 7.04 -4.03
N ALA A 45 3.40 7.96 -4.98
CA ALA A 45 4.02 9.25 -4.67
C ALA A 45 3.13 10.13 -3.78
N VAL A 46 1.80 10.03 -3.93
CA VAL A 46 0.85 10.74 -3.06
C VAL A 46 0.86 10.15 -1.66
N ARG A 47 0.88 8.81 -1.55
CA ARG A 47 0.98 8.10 -0.27
C ARG A 47 2.29 8.38 0.45
N GLU A 48 3.41 8.37 -0.26
CA GLU A 48 4.73 8.70 0.29
C GLU A 48 4.77 10.14 0.81
N TYR A 49 4.31 11.10 0.01
CA TYR A 49 4.19 12.49 0.44
C TYR A 49 3.30 12.61 1.69
N TRP A 50 2.16 11.91 1.71
CA TRP A 50 1.22 11.97 2.82
C TRP A 50 1.82 11.38 4.10
N ALA A 51 2.60 10.29 4.01
CA ALA A 51 3.35 9.77 5.14
C ALA A 51 4.46 10.74 5.59
N ALA A 52 5.28 11.23 4.66
CA ALA A 52 6.43 12.08 4.93
C ALA A 52 6.05 13.42 5.58
N THR A 53 4.88 13.97 5.24
CA THR A 53 4.43 15.27 5.75
C THR A 53 3.51 15.18 6.97
N ALA A 54 3.25 13.98 7.51
CA ALA A 54 2.37 13.79 8.66
C ALA A 54 2.77 14.64 9.89
N PRO A 55 4.06 14.76 10.29
CA PRO A 55 4.45 15.62 11.41
C PRO A 55 4.13 17.10 11.17
N SER A 56 4.34 17.58 9.95
CA SER A 56 4.03 18.97 9.58
C SER A 56 2.53 19.22 9.66
N ARG A 57 1.70 18.33 9.09
CA ARG A 57 0.23 18.46 9.12
C ARG A 57 -0.30 18.46 10.56
N ALA A 58 0.21 17.57 11.41
CA ALA A 58 -0.17 17.49 12.81
C ALA A 58 0.14 18.77 13.60
N ASN A 59 1.21 19.50 13.25
CA ASN A 59 1.58 20.74 13.91
C ASN A 59 0.91 21.99 13.29
N THR A 60 0.56 21.95 12.01
CA THR A 60 0.01 23.11 11.29
C THR A 60 -1.51 23.21 11.40
N TYR A 61 -2.24 22.09 11.41
CA TYR A 61 -3.71 22.13 11.41
C TYR A 61 -4.26 22.37 12.80
N VAL A 62 -5.12 23.39 12.91
CA VAL A 62 -5.79 23.75 14.16
C VAL A 62 -6.97 22.81 14.37
N ALA A 63 -7.08 22.24 15.57
CA ALA A 63 -8.21 21.37 15.91
C ALA A 63 -9.56 22.07 15.69
N GLY A 64 -10.47 21.40 14.98
CA GLY A 64 -11.79 21.94 14.64
C GLY A 64 -11.82 22.83 13.40
N SER A 65 -10.68 23.09 12.73
CA SER A 65 -10.66 23.79 11.45
C SER A 65 -11.19 22.90 10.31
N GLU A 66 -11.56 23.54 9.19
CA GLU A 66 -11.97 22.83 7.98
C GLU A 66 -10.81 21.96 7.47
N GLU A 67 -9.59 22.49 7.45
CA GLU A 67 -8.38 21.78 7.04
C GLU A 67 -8.12 20.55 7.91
N ALA A 68 -8.32 20.63 9.23
CA ALA A 68 -8.21 19.46 10.11
C ALA A 68 -9.25 18.39 9.78
N THR A 69 -10.47 18.80 9.42
CA THR A 69 -11.54 17.87 9.01
C THR A 69 -11.21 17.21 7.66
N LEU A 70 -10.67 17.96 6.71
CA LEU A 70 -10.26 17.46 5.40
C LEU A 70 -9.05 16.52 5.52
N ALA A 71 -8.08 16.87 6.36
CA ALA A 71 -6.92 16.03 6.66
C ALA A 71 -7.34 14.70 7.30
N ALA A 72 -8.30 14.71 8.23
CA ALA A 72 -8.81 13.50 8.85
C ALA A 72 -9.48 12.55 7.83
N ALA A 73 -10.22 13.09 6.86
CA ALA A 73 -10.81 12.30 5.78
C ALA A 73 -9.72 11.69 4.87
N ALA A 74 -8.66 12.44 4.57
CA ALA A 74 -7.52 11.92 3.82
C ALA A 74 -6.73 10.87 4.61
N ASP A 75 -6.57 11.02 5.93
CA ASP A 75 -5.93 10.03 6.81
C ASP A 75 -6.72 8.71 6.90
N GLU A 76 -8.05 8.76 6.84
CA GLU A 76 -8.89 7.56 6.74
C GLU A 76 -8.62 6.82 5.43
N ILE A 77 -8.71 7.52 4.29
CA ILE A 77 -8.44 6.94 2.97
C ILE A 77 -7.03 6.36 2.89
N PHE A 78 -6.04 7.09 3.40
CA PHE A 78 -4.66 6.63 3.43
C PHE A 78 -4.51 5.30 4.19
N ARG A 79 -5.10 5.20 5.40
CA ARG A 79 -5.05 3.99 6.22
C ARG A 79 -5.72 2.78 5.55
N GLU A 80 -6.81 3.00 4.81
CA GLU A 80 -7.45 1.95 4.03
C GLU A 80 -6.49 1.38 2.96
N TYR A 81 -5.78 2.24 2.23
CA TYR A 81 -4.79 1.80 1.24
C TYR A 81 -3.62 1.05 1.87
N GLU A 82 -3.07 1.55 2.97
CA GLU A 82 -1.97 0.88 3.66
C GLU A 82 -2.40 -0.52 4.17
N ALA A 83 -3.61 -0.65 4.71
CA ALA A 83 -4.14 -1.94 5.14
C ALA A 83 -4.28 -2.94 3.97
N VAL A 84 -4.73 -2.48 2.80
CA VAL A 84 -4.84 -3.31 1.60
C VAL A 84 -3.46 -3.73 1.09
N LEU A 85 -2.48 -2.82 1.08
CA LEU A 85 -1.12 -3.10 0.64
C LEU A 85 -0.41 -4.10 1.56
N LEU A 86 -0.52 -3.92 2.88
CA LEU A 86 0.00 -4.89 3.87
C LEU A 86 -0.60 -6.28 3.65
N SER A 87 -1.92 -6.36 3.45
CA SER A 87 -2.62 -7.62 3.20
C SER A 87 -2.24 -8.28 1.87
N ALA A 88 -1.75 -7.51 0.89
CA ALA A 88 -1.29 -8.02 -0.40
C ALA A 88 0.15 -8.57 -0.33
N ASP A 89 0.99 -7.94 0.49
CA ASP A 89 2.37 -8.39 0.71
C ASP A 89 2.42 -9.73 1.44
N ASP A 90 1.57 -9.92 2.47
CA ASP A 90 1.43 -11.19 3.21
C ASP A 90 1.03 -12.38 2.31
N ARG A 91 0.23 -12.13 1.27
CA ARG A 91 -0.16 -13.17 0.29
C ARG A 91 0.95 -13.53 -0.70
N SER A 92 1.98 -12.70 -0.80
CA SER A 92 3.09 -12.87 -1.74
C SER A 92 4.24 -13.72 -1.17
N HIS A 93 4.20 -14.05 0.13
CA HIS A 93 5.09 -15.01 0.78
C HIS A 93 4.44 -16.41 0.87
N PRO A 94 4.70 -17.34 -0.07
CA PRO A 94 4.34 -18.74 0.16
C PRO A 94 5.27 -19.30 1.23
N THR A 95 4.69 -19.75 2.33
CA THR A 95 5.36 -20.55 3.35
C THR A 95 5.91 -21.82 2.71
N ALA A 96 7.20 -21.81 2.38
CA ALA A 96 7.96 -22.99 2.02
C ALA A 96 8.09 -23.90 3.26
N GLY A 97 7.13 -24.80 3.46
CA GLY A 97 7.18 -25.75 4.58
C GLY A 97 6.16 -26.86 4.42
N GLY A 98 6.58 -28.02 3.89
CA GLY A 98 5.73 -29.22 3.91
C GLY A 98 6.02 -30.30 2.86
N GLY A 99 7.26 -30.45 2.38
CA GLY A 99 7.63 -31.57 1.50
C GLY A 99 7.79 -32.88 2.30
N ARG A 100 6.84 -33.81 2.11
CA ARG A 100 6.76 -35.17 2.69
C ARG A 100 8.10 -35.94 2.64
N PRO A 101 8.42 -36.79 3.64
CA PRO A 101 9.60 -37.64 3.55
C PRO A 101 9.40 -38.74 2.49
N ALA A 102 10.43 -38.91 1.65
CA ALA A 102 10.49 -39.89 0.59
C ALA A 102 10.31 -41.32 1.14
N ARG A 103 9.32 -42.06 0.59
CA ARG A 103 9.15 -43.49 0.81
C ARG A 103 10.37 -44.22 0.25
N ARG A 104 11.13 -44.87 1.13
CA ARG A 104 12.14 -45.88 0.77
C ARG A 104 11.46 -47.06 0.06
N HIS A 105 11.75 -47.27 -1.22
CA HIS A 105 11.54 -48.57 -1.84
C HIS A 105 12.74 -49.46 -1.50
N ARG A 106 12.48 -50.46 -0.67
CA ARG A 106 13.37 -51.58 -0.36
C ARG A 106 13.09 -52.66 -1.40
N GLU A 107 13.95 -52.80 -2.40
CA GLU A 107 13.91 -53.96 -3.28
C GLU A 107 14.59 -55.15 -2.57
N ALA A 108 13.76 -56.15 -2.24
CA ALA A 108 14.20 -57.48 -1.84
C ALA A 108 14.19 -58.36 -3.10
N GLY A 109 15.32 -59.02 -3.38
CA GLY A 109 15.57 -59.74 -4.63
C GLY A 109 14.92 -61.11 -4.76
N HIS A 110 15.03 -61.68 -5.97
CA HIS A 110 15.31 -63.10 -6.21
C HIS A 110 15.46 -63.33 -7.72
N GLY A 111 16.50 -64.06 -8.12
CA GLY A 111 16.77 -64.44 -9.50
C GLY A 111 18.10 -65.18 -9.61
N GLN A 112 18.17 -66.37 -9.03
CA GLN A 112 19.17 -67.38 -9.38
C GLN A 112 18.77 -68.03 -10.71
N ASP A 113 19.74 -68.22 -11.61
CA ASP A 113 20.03 -69.46 -12.37
C ASP A 113 21.18 -69.14 -13.36
N LEU A 114 22.42 -69.59 -13.14
CA LEU A 114 23.01 -70.90 -13.45
C LEU A 114 22.85 -71.34 -14.92
N THR A 115 23.93 -71.18 -15.71
CA THR A 115 24.66 -72.17 -16.56
C THR A 115 25.68 -71.38 -17.40
N ALA A 116 27.01 -71.51 -17.32
CA ALA A 116 27.92 -72.66 -17.43
C ALA A 116 28.00 -73.27 -18.84
N ALA A 117 28.97 -72.76 -19.62
CA ALA A 117 29.88 -73.44 -20.57
C ALA A 117 30.17 -72.57 -21.81
#